data_AF-A0A254S9G2-F1
#
_entry.id   AF-A0A254S9G2-F1
#
_cell.length_a   1.000
_cell.length_b   1.000
_cell.length_c   1.000
_cell.angle_alpha   90.00
_cell.angle_beta   90.00
_cell.angle_gamma   90.00
#
_symmetry.space_group_name_H-M   'P 1'
#
loop_
_entity.id
_entity.type
_entity.pdbx_description
1 polymer ?
#
loop_
_entity_poly.entity_id
_entity_poly.type
_entity_poly.pdbx_seq_one_letter_code
_entity_poly.pdbx_strand_id
1 'polypeptide(L)'
;MANSQRRTFIAIDLKSFFASVECVLQGLDPLKANLVVADASRTEKTICLAVSPSLKAYGIPGRARLFEVIQKLKEVKRRTGVDVDYIVAPPRMAKYVEFSTKVYNVYLKYVSAEDIHNYSIDECFLDVTQYLKLYKKTARELAKTMVQDVLETTGITATAGIGSNLYLCKIAMDIMAKHVDADEDGVRIAELDEMSFRRNLWNHRPLTSFWQIGRGIAERLENCNLNRGRGIYTMGDLARVSIKNADALYKMFGINAEILIDHAWGYEPCTIAEIKKYKPKSNSIGGGQVLSCPYTAEKARIVVREMVDSLTLDLIDKNLVTNSLTLMMGYDRENVDKGIYVGPTVIDNYGREIPKPAHGSANLGRYTCSQSAIAEAVMKLFDRIVNPKLTLKRLNLVANDVLDVSYEEVDLFTDVEKQEKEKKRLKAELLIKKRFGKNAIIKGMDLQEGATTVERNGQIGGHRA
;
A
#
# COMPACT_ATOMS: atom_id res chain seq x y z
N MET A 1 24.41 -10.25 32.96
CA MET A 1 23.36 -9.47 32.27
C MET A 1 24.08 -8.48 31.36
N ALA A 2 24.09 -8.73 30.06
CA ALA A 2 24.75 -7.84 29.12
C ALA A 2 24.08 -6.46 29.16
N ASN A 3 24.89 -5.41 29.21
CA ASN A 3 24.49 -4.02 29.25
C ASN A 3 23.64 -3.69 28.00
N SER A 4 22.32 -3.88 28.09
CA SER A 4 21.40 -3.65 26.97
C SER A 4 21.31 -2.14 26.75
N GLN A 5 22.09 -1.63 25.79
CA GLN A 5 21.99 -0.24 25.36
C GLN A 5 20.54 0.03 24.98
N ARG A 6 19.92 1.01 25.64
CA ARG A 6 18.54 1.42 25.35
C ARG A 6 18.47 1.85 23.88
N ARG A 7 17.73 1.08 23.07
CA ARG A 7 17.56 1.36 21.64
C ARG A 7 16.70 2.60 21.45
N THR A 8 16.90 3.29 20.34
CA THR A 8 16.10 4.46 19.98
C THR A 8 15.88 4.48 18.47
N PHE A 9 14.61 4.49 18.09
CA PHE A 9 14.15 4.51 16.71
C PHE A 9 13.42 5.82 16.42
N ILE A 10 13.51 6.27 15.18
CA ILE A 10 12.76 7.41 14.65
C ILE A 10 11.93 6.93 13.46
N ALA A 11 10.62 7.20 13.49
CA ALA A 11 9.76 7.11 12.32
C ALA A 11 9.55 8.53 11.76
N ILE A 12 9.64 8.71 10.44
CA ILE A 12 9.42 10.01 9.77
C ILE A 12 8.39 9.83 8.64
N ASP A 13 7.36 10.67 8.63
CA ASP A 13 6.24 10.67 7.66
C ASP A 13 6.08 12.06 7.03
N LEU A 14 6.16 12.14 5.69
CA LEU A 14 6.02 13.42 4.97
C LEU A 14 4.57 13.88 4.94
N LYS A 15 4.32 15.16 5.27
CA LYS A 15 2.95 15.66 5.40
C LYS A 15 2.25 15.73 4.05
N SER A 16 1.18 14.95 3.87
CA SER A 16 0.33 14.96 2.66
C SER A 16 1.15 14.85 1.36
N PHE A 17 2.12 13.93 1.34
CA PHE A 17 3.24 13.90 0.40
C PHE A 17 2.93 14.31 -1.04
N PHE A 18 2.02 13.59 -1.74
CA PHE A 18 1.74 13.90 -3.14
C PHE A 18 1.17 15.31 -3.34
N ALA A 19 0.28 15.77 -2.46
CA ALA A 19 -0.24 17.13 -2.55
C ALA A 19 0.85 18.16 -2.27
N SER A 20 1.76 17.89 -1.33
CA SER A 20 2.88 18.77 -1.02
C SER A 20 3.88 18.87 -2.17
N VAL A 21 4.20 17.75 -2.85
CA VAL A 21 5.02 17.78 -4.07
C VAL A 21 4.35 18.62 -5.16
N GLU A 22 3.05 18.45 -5.38
CA GLU A 22 2.30 19.23 -6.37
C GLU A 22 2.28 20.72 -6.05
N CYS A 23 2.17 21.11 -4.76
CA CYS A 23 2.28 22.50 -4.32
C CYS A 23 3.68 23.07 -4.62
N VAL A 24 4.75 22.37 -4.21
CA VAL A 24 6.13 22.81 -4.44
C VAL A 24 6.43 22.98 -5.93
N LEU A 25 5.99 22.03 -6.76
CA LEU A 25 6.17 22.11 -8.21
C LEU A 25 5.42 23.29 -8.86
N GLN A 26 4.45 23.88 -8.17
CA GLN A 26 3.69 25.06 -8.61
C GLN A 26 4.11 26.34 -7.89
N GLY A 27 5.15 26.31 -7.06
CA GLY A 27 5.59 27.47 -6.28
C GLY A 27 4.62 27.87 -5.16
N LEU A 28 3.78 26.93 -4.69
CA LEU A 28 2.78 27.14 -3.66
C LEU A 28 3.27 26.61 -2.30
N ASP A 29 2.85 27.25 -1.21
CA ASP A 29 3.09 26.77 0.17
C ASP A 29 2.27 25.51 0.44
N PRO A 30 2.89 24.34 0.68
CA PRO A 30 2.19 23.07 0.92
C PRO A 30 1.24 23.07 2.12
N LEU A 31 1.45 23.94 3.11
CA LEU A 31 0.61 24.00 4.31
C LEU A 31 -0.62 24.90 4.14
N LYS A 32 -0.60 25.81 3.16
CA LYS A 32 -1.66 26.81 2.95
C LYS A 32 -2.48 26.57 1.69
N ALA A 33 -1.88 26.03 0.64
CA ALA A 33 -2.55 25.88 -0.65
C ALA A 33 -3.62 24.78 -0.63
N ASN A 34 -4.84 25.15 -1.03
CA ASN A 34 -5.94 24.21 -1.20
C ASN A 34 -5.75 23.38 -2.48
N LEU A 35 -5.08 22.25 -2.36
CA LEU A 35 -4.81 21.34 -3.48
C LEU A 35 -5.28 19.92 -3.21
N VAL A 36 -5.85 19.28 -4.23
CA VAL A 36 -6.17 17.85 -4.25
C VAL A 36 -5.49 17.18 -5.45
N VAL A 37 -4.90 16.00 -5.21
CA VAL A 37 -4.28 15.20 -6.28
C VAL A 37 -5.29 14.18 -6.76
N ALA A 38 -5.83 14.38 -7.96
CA ALA A 38 -6.82 13.50 -8.55
C ALA A 38 -6.77 13.60 -10.09
N ASP A 39 -7.09 12.50 -10.76
CA ASP A 39 -7.24 12.51 -12.20
C ASP A 39 -8.68 12.86 -12.59
N ALA A 40 -8.94 14.16 -12.73
CA ALA A 40 -10.26 14.70 -13.10
C ALA A 40 -10.72 14.26 -14.51
N SER A 41 -9.80 13.84 -15.39
CA SER A 41 -10.15 13.40 -16.75
C SER A 41 -10.93 12.09 -16.79
N ARG A 42 -10.89 11.29 -15.71
CA ARG A 42 -11.57 10.00 -15.62
C ARG A 42 -13.05 10.17 -15.29
N THR A 43 -13.35 10.43 -14.01
CA THR A 43 -14.69 10.71 -13.48
C THR A 43 -14.55 11.40 -12.12
N GLU A 44 -15.58 12.12 -11.66
CA GLU A 44 -15.62 12.64 -10.27
C GLU A 44 -15.65 11.53 -9.20
N LYS A 45 -15.94 10.28 -9.60
CA LYS A 45 -15.83 9.09 -8.75
C LYS A 45 -14.38 8.61 -8.60
N THR A 46 -13.41 9.28 -9.22
CA THR A 46 -11.99 8.96 -9.05
C THR A 46 -11.56 9.14 -7.60
N ILE A 47 -10.56 8.36 -7.19
CA ILE A 47 -9.96 8.50 -5.86
C ILE A 47 -8.97 9.66 -5.88
N CYS A 48 -9.01 10.49 -4.85
CA CYS A 48 -7.96 11.47 -4.61
C CYS A 48 -6.78 10.73 -3.98
N LEU A 49 -5.61 10.83 -4.62
CA LEU A 49 -4.37 10.27 -4.11
C LEU A 49 -3.91 10.96 -2.83
N ALA A 50 -4.07 12.29 -2.78
CA ALA A 50 -3.76 13.08 -1.60
C ALA A 50 -4.64 14.33 -1.56
N VAL A 51 -4.85 14.81 -0.34
CA VAL A 51 -5.51 16.08 -0.04
C VAL A 51 -4.54 16.92 0.78
N SER A 52 -4.36 18.18 0.39
CA SER A 52 -3.52 19.16 1.09
C SER A 52 -3.91 19.32 2.57
N PRO A 53 -2.96 19.70 3.45
CA PRO A 53 -3.23 20.01 4.85
C PRO A 53 -4.35 21.04 5.05
N SER A 54 -4.39 22.11 4.26
CA SER A 54 -5.43 23.15 4.36
C SER A 54 -6.83 22.62 4.05
N LEU A 55 -6.98 21.81 3.00
CA LEU A 55 -8.27 21.18 2.69
C LEU A 55 -8.73 20.18 3.77
N LYS A 56 -7.79 19.47 4.42
CA LYS A 56 -8.10 18.58 5.55
C LYS A 56 -8.70 19.34 6.75
N ALA A 57 -8.34 20.62 6.94
CA ALA A 57 -8.91 21.45 8.01
C ALA A 57 -10.43 21.67 7.86
N TYR A 58 -10.97 21.52 6.64
CA TYR A 58 -12.42 21.54 6.38
C TYR A 58 -13.11 20.18 6.61
N GLY A 59 -12.41 19.21 7.20
CA GLY A 59 -12.94 17.87 7.48
C GLY A 59 -12.94 16.93 6.28
N ILE A 60 -12.18 17.24 5.23
CA ILE A 60 -12.01 16.36 4.07
C ILE A 60 -11.00 15.25 4.44
N PRO A 61 -11.36 13.96 4.32
CA PRO A 61 -10.44 12.88 4.66
C PRO A 61 -9.30 12.79 3.64
N GLY A 62 -8.14 12.27 4.08
CA GLY A 62 -6.96 12.15 3.22
C GLY A 62 -7.13 11.22 2.01
N ARG A 63 -8.13 10.33 2.02
CA ARG A 63 -8.50 9.42 0.92
C ARG A 63 -9.97 9.57 0.56
N ALA A 64 -10.33 10.75 0.04
CA ALA A 64 -11.68 11.05 -0.45
C ALA A 64 -11.83 10.70 -1.94
N ARG A 65 -13.06 10.57 -2.42
CA ARG A 65 -13.40 10.69 -3.85
C ARG A 65 -13.53 12.16 -4.22
N LEU A 66 -13.28 12.51 -5.48
CA LEU A 66 -13.32 13.91 -5.92
C LEU A 66 -14.72 14.53 -5.70
N PHE A 67 -15.79 13.77 -5.93
CA PHE A 67 -17.15 14.24 -5.64
C PHE A 67 -17.39 14.53 -4.14
N GLU A 68 -16.75 13.80 -3.22
CA GLU A 68 -16.89 14.01 -1.77
C GLU A 68 -16.21 15.33 -1.37
N VAL A 69 -15.08 15.66 -1.99
CA VAL A 69 -14.40 16.96 -1.83
C VAL A 69 -15.34 18.09 -2.27
N ILE A 70 -15.91 17.98 -3.48
CA ILE A 70 -16.85 18.97 -4.02
C ILE A 70 -18.06 19.14 -3.11
N GLN A 71 -18.67 18.04 -2.64
CA GLN A 71 -19.82 18.07 -1.75
C GLN A 71 -19.48 18.75 -0.42
N LYS A 72 -18.32 18.45 0.17
CA LYS A 72 -17.90 19.03 1.44
C LYS A 72 -17.65 20.53 1.33
N LEU A 73 -17.01 20.99 0.26
CA LEU A 73 -16.78 22.42 0.04
C LEU A 73 -18.10 23.18 -0.22
N LYS A 74 -19.05 22.58 -0.94
CA LYS A 74 -20.42 23.14 -1.06
C LYS A 74 -21.13 23.24 0.29
N GLU A 75 -20.95 22.26 1.17
CA GLU A 75 -21.47 22.30 2.55
C GLU A 75 -20.85 23.46 3.34
N VAL A 76 -19.53 23.63 3.28
CA VAL A 76 -18.80 24.73 3.93
C VAL A 76 -19.31 26.08 3.44
N LYS A 77 -19.46 26.26 2.12
CA LYS A 77 -20.01 27.49 1.53
C LYS A 77 -21.41 27.80 2.02
N ARG A 78 -22.31 26.80 2.07
CA ARG A 78 -23.67 26.99 2.60
C ARG A 78 -23.68 27.38 4.08
N ARG A 79 -22.74 26.86 4.88
CA ARG A 79 -22.69 27.10 6.32
C ARG A 79 -21.99 28.41 6.71
N THR A 80 -20.95 28.79 5.97
CA THR A 80 -20.07 29.91 6.35
C THR A 80 -20.17 31.10 5.40
N GLY A 81 -20.80 30.94 4.23
CA GLY A 81 -20.79 31.93 3.16
C GLY A 81 -19.46 32.02 2.40
N VAL A 82 -18.40 31.35 2.87
CA VAL A 82 -17.06 31.39 2.27
C VAL A 82 -16.97 30.43 1.10
N ASP A 83 -16.58 30.95 -0.07
CA ASP A 83 -16.20 30.12 -1.21
C ASP A 83 -14.72 29.73 -1.07
N VAL A 84 -14.43 28.44 -1.16
CA VAL A 84 -13.08 27.91 -0.97
C VAL A 84 -12.57 27.43 -2.32
N ASP A 85 -11.74 28.25 -2.95
CA ASP A 85 -11.05 27.88 -4.18
C ASP A 85 -10.03 26.77 -3.90
N TYR A 86 -9.93 25.83 -4.84
CA TYR A 86 -9.00 24.70 -4.76
C TYR A 86 -8.49 24.28 -6.15
N ILE A 87 -7.31 23.67 -6.16
CA ILE A 87 -6.62 23.19 -7.35
C ILE A 87 -6.74 21.67 -7.42
N VAL A 88 -7.10 21.14 -8.59
CA VAL A 88 -7.03 19.70 -8.88
C VAL A 88 -5.78 19.43 -9.71
N ALA A 89 -4.77 18.81 -9.10
CA ALA A 89 -3.54 18.43 -9.77
C ALA A 89 -3.61 16.96 -10.24
N PRO A 90 -3.26 16.66 -11.50
CA PRO A 90 -3.18 15.28 -11.95
C PRO A 90 -1.98 14.57 -11.27
N PRO A 91 -2.09 13.26 -11.00
CA PRO A 91 -0.98 12.52 -10.41
C PRO A 91 0.23 12.46 -11.35
N ARG A 92 1.44 12.65 -10.80
CA ARG A 92 2.73 12.58 -11.50
C ARG A 92 3.68 11.65 -10.76
N MET A 93 3.42 10.35 -10.83
CA MET A 93 4.08 9.35 -9.98
C MET A 93 5.61 9.31 -10.12
N ALA A 94 6.15 9.52 -11.32
CA ALA A 94 7.59 9.60 -11.54
C ALA A 94 8.22 10.77 -10.76
N LYS A 95 7.52 11.91 -10.68
CA LYS A 95 7.96 13.05 -9.86
C LYS A 95 7.90 12.75 -8.37
N TYR A 96 6.90 12.01 -7.92
CA TYR A 96 6.83 11.60 -6.51
C TYR A 96 7.98 10.66 -6.13
N VAL A 97 8.37 9.74 -7.01
CA VAL A 97 9.55 8.87 -6.80
C VAL A 97 10.84 9.69 -6.77
N GLU A 98 10.97 10.69 -7.65
CA GLU A 98 12.11 11.63 -7.66
C GLU A 98 12.24 12.37 -6.31
N PHE A 99 11.14 12.93 -5.80
CA PHE A 99 11.12 13.62 -4.50
C PHE A 99 11.41 12.67 -3.34
N SER A 100 10.82 11.48 -3.33
CA SER A 100 11.10 10.46 -2.32
C SER A 100 12.58 10.08 -2.28
N THR A 101 13.23 10.01 -3.44
CA THR A 101 14.67 9.73 -3.54
C THR A 101 15.50 10.89 -2.99
N LYS A 102 15.11 12.15 -3.24
CA LYS A 102 15.76 13.33 -2.61
C LYS A 102 15.68 13.26 -1.09
N VAL A 103 14.51 12.92 -0.55
CA VAL A 103 14.31 12.75 0.90
C VAL A 103 15.16 11.62 1.45
N TYR A 104 15.20 10.46 0.77
CA TYR A 104 16.04 9.35 1.19
C TYR A 104 17.53 9.70 1.19
N ASN A 105 17.99 10.46 0.20
CA ASN A 105 19.37 10.96 0.14
C ASN A 105 19.70 11.91 1.29
N VAL A 106 18.74 12.70 1.78
CA VAL A 106 18.91 13.50 3.00
C VAL A 106 19.18 12.57 4.19
N TYR A 107 18.39 11.53 4.38
CA TYR A 107 18.59 10.59 5.50
C TYR A 107 19.96 9.89 5.44
N LEU A 108 20.45 9.55 4.24
CA LEU A 108 21.76 8.94 4.04
C LEU A 108 22.94 9.85 4.45
N LYS A 109 22.74 11.16 4.57
CA LYS A 109 23.76 12.07 5.14
C LYS A 109 23.98 11.82 6.64
N TYR A 110 23.00 11.22 7.33
CA TYR A 110 22.98 11.10 8.78
C TYR A 110 23.05 9.65 9.27
N VAL A 111 22.40 8.71 8.58
CA VAL A 111 22.22 7.32 9.00
C VAL A 111 22.56 6.37 7.84
N SER A 112 23.25 5.27 8.13
CA SER A 112 23.58 4.24 7.13
C SER A 112 22.32 3.58 6.57
N ALA A 113 22.37 3.17 5.29
CA ALA A 113 21.27 2.45 4.64
C ALA A 113 20.90 1.11 5.33
N GLU A 114 21.83 0.53 6.10
CA GLU A 114 21.60 -0.68 6.92
C GLU A 114 20.64 -0.42 8.08
N ASP A 115 20.68 0.79 8.64
CA ASP A 115 19.87 1.23 9.78
C ASP A 115 18.61 2.00 9.35
N ILE A 116 18.31 2.05 8.04
CA ILE A 116 17.09 2.64 7.49
C ILE A 116 16.21 1.56 6.88
N HIS A 117 14.95 1.53 7.32
CA HIS A 117 13.87 0.78 6.68
C HIS A 117 12.91 1.75 5.97
N ASN A 118 12.90 1.69 4.64
CA ASN A 118 11.92 2.39 3.82
C ASN A 118 10.58 1.64 3.91
N TYR A 119 9.58 2.26 4.54
CA TYR A 119 8.26 1.68 4.77
C TYR A 119 7.29 2.03 3.64
N SER A 120 7.34 3.26 3.13
CA SER A 120 6.60 3.72 1.95
C SER A 120 7.35 4.85 1.24
N ILE A 121 6.78 5.33 0.13
CA ILE A 121 7.36 6.46 -0.64
C ILE A 121 7.57 7.73 0.19
N ASP A 122 6.83 7.88 1.28
CA ASP A 122 6.81 9.04 2.17
C ASP A 122 7.11 8.73 3.63
N GLU A 123 7.41 7.46 3.97
CA GLU A 123 7.58 7.01 5.34
C GLU A 123 8.81 6.12 5.51
N CYS A 124 9.63 6.40 6.54
CA CYS A 124 10.78 5.59 6.88
C CYS A 124 10.95 5.40 8.40
N PHE A 125 11.63 4.32 8.76
CA PHE A 125 12.13 4.03 10.09
C PHE A 125 13.65 4.08 10.11
N LEU A 126 14.22 4.66 11.16
CA LEU A 126 15.66 4.77 11.36
C LEU A 126 16.03 4.25 12.75
N ASP A 127 17.01 3.35 12.84
CA ASP A 127 17.67 3.01 14.11
C ASP A 127 18.79 4.03 14.36
N VAL A 128 18.56 4.96 15.29
CA VAL A 128 19.50 6.05 15.58
C VAL A 128 20.38 5.76 16.79
N THR A 129 20.27 4.57 17.39
CA THR A 129 20.86 4.23 18.70
C THR A 129 22.34 4.57 18.82
N GLN A 130 23.14 4.27 17.79
CA GLN A 130 24.58 4.57 17.79
C GLN A 130 24.90 6.00 17.33
N TYR A 131 24.04 6.56 16.48
CA TYR A 131 24.21 7.88 15.88
C TYR A 131 24.01 9.02 16.90
N LEU A 132 23.19 8.82 17.94
CA LEU A 132 23.02 9.80 19.01
C LEU A 132 24.34 10.13 19.71
N LYS A 133 25.16 9.11 19.97
CA LYS A 133 26.49 9.27 20.57
C LYS A 133 27.47 9.92 19.60
N LEU A 134 27.44 9.51 18.33
CA LEU A 134 28.30 10.04 17.28
C LEU A 134 28.11 11.56 17.11
N TYR A 135 26.86 12.00 17.01
CA TYR A 135 26.53 13.41 16.80
C TYR A 135 26.45 14.23 18.11
N LYS A 136 26.55 13.58 19.28
CA LYS A 136 26.32 14.19 20.59
C LYS A 136 24.99 14.94 20.66
N LYS A 137 23.96 14.36 20.06
CA LYS A 137 22.59 14.90 19.97
C LYS A 137 21.62 13.98 20.67
N THR A 138 20.60 14.56 21.28
CA THR A 138 19.38 13.83 21.65
C THR A 138 18.65 13.35 20.39
N ALA A 139 17.77 12.35 20.54
CA ALA A 139 16.97 11.86 19.43
C ALA A 139 16.07 12.96 18.85
N ARG A 140 15.54 13.84 19.70
CA ARG A 140 14.72 14.99 19.29
C ARG A 140 15.51 15.98 18.43
N GLU A 141 16.73 16.32 18.83
CA GLU A 141 17.60 17.21 18.06
C GLU A 141 18.02 16.60 16.72
N LEU A 142 18.33 15.31 16.69
CA LEU A 142 18.68 14.61 15.45
C LEU A 142 17.47 14.53 14.50
N ALA A 143 16.30 14.16 15.02
CA ALA A 143 15.04 14.15 14.25
C ALA A 143 14.76 15.52 13.64
N LYS A 144 14.81 16.58 14.46
CA LYS A 144 14.60 17.97 14.02
C LYS A 144 15.58 18.38 12.93
N THR A 145 16.86 18.05 13.10
CA THR A 145 17.91 18.34 12.10
C THR A 145 17.57 17.68 10.75
N MET A 146 17.18 16.40 10.75
CA MET A 146 16.81 15.69 9.52
C MET A 146 15.54 16.26 8.88
N VAL A 147 14.53 16.62 9.66
CA VAL A 147 13.28 17.20 9.12
C VAL A 147 13.53 18.59 8.52
N GLN A 148 14.39 19.41 9.13
CA GLN A 148 14.80 20.70 8.58
C GLN A 148 15.55 20.55 7.26
N ASP A 149 16.52 19.62 7.16
CA ASP A 149 17.22 19.36 5.88
C ASP A 149 16.27 18.85 4.80
N VAL A 150 15.28 18.01 5.15
CA VAL A 150 14.22 17.60 4.21
C VAL A 150 13.41 18.81 3.73
N LEU A 151 13.02 19.72 4.63
CA LEU A 151 12.28 20.93 4.29
C LEU A 151 13.12 21.87 3.39
N GLU A 152 14.39 22.08 3.71
CA GLU A 152 15.30 22.91 2.90
C GLU A 152 15.55 22.30 1.52
N THR A 153 15.72 20.98 1.44
CA THR A 153 16.02 20.27 0.19
C THR A 153 14.80 20.16 -0.72
N THR A 154 13.60 20.01 -0.16
CA THR A 154 12.41 19.62 -0.94
C THR A 154 11.24 20.60 -0.86
N GLY A 155 11.25 21.54 0.09
CA GLY A 155 10.10 22.39 0.41
C GLY A 155 8.97 21.66 1.15
N ILE A 156 9.17 20.39 1.54
CA ILE A 156 8.15 19.55 2.18
C ILE A 156 8.52 19.31 3.64
N THR A 157 7.56 19.55 4.54
CA THR A 157 7.73 19.25 5.97
C THR A 157 7.34 17.81 6.30
N ALA A 158 7.84 17.30 7.43
CA ALA A 158 7.59 15.96 7.93
C ALA A 158 7.16 15.98 9.40
N THR A 159 6.62 14.85 9.85
CA THR A 159 6.35 14.58 11.26
C THR A 159 7.24 13.43 11.70
N ALA A 160 7.77 13.50 12.92
CA ALA A 160 8.63 12.46 13.46
C ALA A 160 8.05 11.87 14.75
N GLY A 161 8.19 10.55 14.92
CA GLY A 161 7.95 9.85 16.17
C GLY A 161 9.21 9.18 16.66
N ILE A 162 9.49 9.30 17.95
CA ILE A 162 10.67 8.70 18.58
C ILE A 162 10.18 7.62 19.54
N GLY A 163 10.87 6.48 19.57
CA GLY A 163 10.55 5.47 20.58
C GLY A 163 11.63 4.43 20.82
N SER A 164 11.44 3.63 21.88
CA SER A 164 12.38 2.57 22.26
C SER A 164 12.34 1.35 21.34
N ASN A 165 11.31 1.23 20.51
CA ASN A 165 11.14 0.18 19.50
C ASN A 165 10.33 0.70 18.29
N LEU A 166 10.23 -0.11 17.23
CA LEU A 166 9.56 0.27 15.97
C LEU A 166 8.08 0.60 16.17
N TYR A 167 7.37 -0.18 17.01
CA TYR A 167 5.96 0.07 17.31
C TYR A 167 5.75 1.43 17.98
N LEU A 168 6.52 1.72 19.04
CA LEU A 168 6.37 2.95 19.82
C LEU A 168 6.72 4.20 19.01
N CYS A 169 7.77 4.17 18.20
CA CYS A 169 8.10 5.32 17.34
C CYS A 169 7.00 5.57 16.28
N LYS A 170 6.42 4.51 15.71
CA LYS A 170 5.30 4.61 14.76
C LYS A 170 4.06 5.25 15.38
N ILE A 171 3.62 4.75 16.54
CA ILE A 171 2.41 5.30 17.19
C ILE A 171 2.65 6.67 17.83
N ALA A 172 3.88 6.97 18.26
CA ALA A 172 4.24 8.33 18.68
C ALA A 172 4.01 9.31 17.52
N MET A 173 4.45 8.95 16.32
CA MET A 173 4.24 9.73 15.11
C MET A 173 2.75 9.84 14.72
N ASP A 174 2.06 8.70 14.64
CA ASP A 174 0.71 8.62 14.09
C ASP A 174 -0.38 9.16 15.02
N ILE A 175 -0.25 8.90 16.33
CA ILE A 175 -1.28 9.24 17.32
C ILE A 175 -0.94 10.53 18.06
N MET A 176 0.32 10.77 18.41
CA MET A 176 0.67 11.93 19.22
C MET A 176 1.14 13.11 18.35
N ALA A 177 2.19 12.93 17.55
CA ALA A 177 2.84 14.03 16.85
C ALA A 177 1.90 14.74 15.86
N LYS A 178 0.96 14.03 15.24
CA LYS A 178 -0.05 14.61 14.34
C LYS A 178 -1.04 15.56 15.03
N HIS A 179 -1.12 15.55 16.36
CA HIS A 179 -1.99 16.41 17.17
C HIS A 179 -1.23 17.44 18.02
N VAL A 180 0.10 17.47 17.93
CA VAL A 180 0.94 18.48 18.59
C VAL A 180 1.05 19.70 17.67
N ASP A 181 0.94 20.89 18.25
CA ASP A 181 1.25 22.13 17.54
C ASP A 181 2.70 22.10 17.07
N ALA A 182 2.96 22.67 15.90
CA ALA A 182 4.32 22.73 15.40
C ALA A 182 5.19 23.52 16.38
N ASP A 183 6.44 23.09 16.59
CA ASP A 183 7.40 23.86 17.38
C ASP A 183 7.79 25.17 16.66
N GLU A 184 8.67 25.96 17.27
CA GLU A 184 9.15 27.24 16.73
C GLU A 184 9.74 27.12 15.31
N ASP A 185 10.17 25.91 14.92
CA ASP A 185 10.76 25.59 13.62
C ASP A 185 9.77 24.87 12.68
N GLY A 186 8.49 24.78 13.05
CA GLY A 186 7.45 24.18 12.23
C GLY A 186 7.42 22.64 12.27
N VAL A 187 8.20 22.01 13.16
CA VAL A 187 8.37 20.55 13.23
C VAL A 187 7.43 19.94 14.26
N ARG A 188 6.89 18.76 13.96
CA ARG A 188 6.04 17.99 14.88
C ARG A 188 6.75 16.71 15.31
N ILE A 189 7.10 16.62 16.59
CA ILE A 189 7.82 15.48 17.17
C ILE A 189 7.12 15.02 18.44
N ALA A 190 6.86 13.73 18.54
CA ALA A 190 6.42 13.08 19.78
C ALA A 190 7.28 11.87 20.11
N GLU A 191 7.30 11.49 21.38
CA GLU A 191 8.20 10.47 21.90
C GLU A 191 7.43 9.52 22.83
N LEU A 192 7.71 8.22 22.71
CA LEU A 192 7.12 7.18 23.55
C LEU A 192 8.14 6.11 23.94
N ASP A 193 8.07 5.73 25.21
CA ASP A 193 8.60 4.48 25.75
C ASP A 193 7.45 3.63 26.31
N GLU A 194 7.76 2.43 26.79
CA GLU A 194 6.76 1.46 27.24
C GLU A 194 5.90 2.02 28.39
N MET A 195 6.49 2.83 29.27
CA MET A 195 5.81 3.39 30.43
C MET A 195 4.94 4.59 30.07
N SER A 196 5.45 5.51 29.27
CA SER A 196 4.69 6.66 28.75
C SER A 196 3.58 6.22 27.80
N PHE A 197 3.78 5.15 27.02
CA PHE A 197 2.73 4.52 26.21
C PHE A 197 1.56 4.04 27.09
N ARG A 198 1.84 3.27 28.14
CA ARG A 198 0.80 2.79 29.07
C ARG A 198 0.10 3.92 29.79
N ARG A 199 0.81 5.00 30.13
CA ARG A 199 0.23 6.17 30.79
C ARG A 199 -0.68 6.97 29.86
N ASN A 200 -0.24 7.20 28.62
CA ASN A 200 -0.87 8.17 27.72
C ASN A 200 -1.89 7.53 26.77
N LEU A 201 -1.67 6.29 26.33
CA LEU A 201 -2.41 5.68 25.21
C LEU A 201 -3.20 4.43 25.55
N TRP A 202 -3.09 3.85 26.76
CA TRP A 202 -3.87 2.66 27.10
C TRP A 202 -5.39 2.85 27.03
N ASN A 203 -5.88 4.07 27.27
CA ASN A 203 -7.31 4.40 27.19
C ASN A 203 -7.69 5.06 25.86
N HIS A 204 -6.75 5.22 24.93
CA HIS A 204 -6.99 5.89 23.65
C HIS A 204 -7.95 5.06 22.77
N ARG A 205 -8.79 5.77 22.03
CA ARG A 205 -9.76 5.22 21.09
C ARG A 205 -9.80 6.08 19.82
N PRO A 206 -10.14 5.49 18.65
CA PRO A 206 -10.50 4.09 18.44
C PRO A 206 -9.27 3.15 18.40
N LEU A 207 -9.48 1.83 18.53
CA LEU A 207 -8.41 0.82 18.38
C LEU A 207 -7.73 0.88 17.00
N THR A 208 -8.46 1.30 15.97
CA THR A 208 -7.95 1.45 14.60
C THR A 208 -6.93 2.58 14.42
N SER A 209 -6.64 3.36 15.47
CA SER A 209 -5.53 4.31 15.50
C SER A 209 -4.18 3.64 15.69
N PHE A 210 -4.14 2.44 16.29
CA PHE A 210 -2.90 1.72 16.56
C PHE A 210 -2.43 0.95 15.34
N TRP A 211 -1.12 0.98 15.11
CA TRP A 211 -0.48 0.23 14.04
C TRP A 211 -0.80 -1.28 14.18
N GLN A 212 -0.95 -1.97 13.05
CA GLN A 212 -1.40 -3.37 12.95
C GLN A 212 -2.88 -3.66 13.32
N ILE A 213 -3.66 -2.70 13.82
CA ILE A 213 -5.08 -2.92 14.15
C ILE A 213 -6.01 -2.34 13.07
N GLY A 214 -6.41 -3.17 12.10
CA GLY A 214 -7.41 -2.82 11.08
C GLY A 214 -8.86 -2.96 11.58
N ARG A 215 -9.83 -2.47 10.79
CA ARG A 215 -11.28 -2.54 11.13
C ARG A 215 -11.74 -3.94 11.53
N GLY A 216 -11.36 -4.97 10.78
CA GLY A 216 -11.76 -6.35 11.09
C GLY A 216 -11.17 -6.90 12.40
N ILE A 217 -9.97 -6.46 12.79
CA ILE A 217 -9.39 -6.83 14.10
C ILE A 217 -10.11 -6.07 15.21
N ALA A 218 -10.29 -4.76 15.04
CA ALA A 218 -11.02 -3.92 16.00
C ALA A 218 -12.44 -4.44 16.23
N GLU A 219 -13.21 -4.72 15.17
CA GLU A 219 -14.57 -5.28 15.26
C GLU A 219 -14.58 -6.62 16.01
N ARG A 220 -13.61 -7.51 15.77
CA ARG A 220 -13.52 -8.79 16.51
C ARG A 220 -13.21 -8.57 17.98
N LEU A 221 -12.30 -7.67 18.31
CA LEU A 221 -11.95 -7.31 19.70
C LEU A 221 -13.13 -6.66 20.42
N GLU A 222 -13.80 -5.71 19.78
CA GLU A 222 -14.92 -4.95 20.36
C GLU A 222 -16.15 -5.84 20.58
N ASN A 223 -16.36 -6.84 19.73
CA ASN A 223 -17.47 -7.80 19.86
C ASN A 223 -17.11 -9.05 20.69
N CYS A 224 -15.86 -9.21 21.15
CA CYS A 224 -15.49 -10.35 21.99
C CYS A 224 -15.93 -10.11 23.45
N ASN A 225 -16.51 -11.10 24.12
CA ASN A 225 -16.94 -10.97 25.52
C ASN A 225 -15.83 -11.29 26.53
N LEU A 226 -14.56 -11.14 26.15
CA LEU A 226 -13.40 -11.59 26.92
C LEU A 226 -13.00 -10.65 28.07
N ASN A 227 -13.51 -9.41 28.08
CA ASN A 227 -13.21 -8.40 29.12
C ASN A 227 -14.32 -8.33 30.17
N ARG A 228 -14.46 -9.38 30.99
CA ARG A 228 -15.51 -9.52 32.02
C ARG A 228 -16.93 -9.42 31.44
N GLY A 229 -17.18 -10.13 30.33
CA GLY A 229 -18.48 -10.09 29.64
C GLY A 229 -18.69 -8.86 28.75
N ARG A 230 -17.63 -8.10 28.44
CA ARG A 230 -17.65 -6.96 27.52
C ARG A 230 -16.55 -7.08 26.46
N GLY A 231 -16.71 -6.28 25.41
CA GLY A 231 -15.71 -5.97 24.38
C GLY A 231 -14.35 -5.51 24.90
N ILE A 232 -13.33 -5.70 24.07
CA ILE A 232 -12.01 -5.06 24.19
C ILE A 232 -12.03 -3.82 23.30
N TYR A 233 -11.93 -2.64 23.91
CA TYR A 233 -12.07 -1.38 23.18
C TYR A 233 -10.83 -0.49 23.23
N THR A 234 -9.81 -0.90 23.98
CA THR A 234 -8.60 -0.11 24.22
C THR A 234 -7.40 -1.03 24.39
N MET A 235 -6.18 -0.50 24.22
CA MET A 235 -4.97 -1.30 24.44
C MET A 235 -4.81 -1.74 25.91
N GLY A 236 -5.30 -0.94 26.86
CA GLY A 236 -5.34 -1.33 28.28
C GLY A 236 -6.32 -2.46 28.57
N ASP A 237 -7.45 -2.53 27.85
CA ASP A 237 -8.36 -3.68 27.90
C ASP A 237 -7.66 -4.94 27.36
N LEU A 238 -7.01 -4.82 26.19
CA LEU A 238 -6.32 -5.94 25.54
C LEU A 238 -5.19 -6.49 26.41
N ALA A 239 -4.36 -5.62 26.99
CA ALA A 239 -3.30 -5.99 27.92
C ALA A 239 -3.84 -6.71 29.17
N ARG A 240 -4.98 -6.26 29.71
CA ARG A 240 -5.61 -6.90 30.87
C ARG A 240 -6.21 -8.27 30.52
N VAL A 241 -6.83 -8.38 29.34
CA VAL A 241 -7.36 -9.65 28.84
C VAL A 241 -6.22 -10.63 28.56
N SER A 242 -5.07 -10.17 28.04
CA SER A 242 -3.93 -11.05 27.78
C SER A 242 -3.40 -11.73 29.04
N ILE A 243 -3.49 -11.09 30.22
CA ILE A 243 -3.09 -11.72 31.49
C ILE A 243 -4.04 -12.87 31.87
N LYS A 244 -5.34 -12.75 31.58
CA LYS A 244 -6.37 -13.67 32.10
C LYS A 244 -6.82 -14.72 31.09
N ASN A 245 -6.87 -14.36 29.82
CA ASN A 245 -7.52 -15.09 28.74
C ASN A 245 -6.67 -15.07 27.46
N ALA A 246 -5.34 -15.17 27.57
CA ALA A 246 -4.45 -15.22 26.39
C ALA A 246 -4.88 -16.29 25.38
N ASP A 247 -5.20 -17.50 25.85
CA ASP A 247 -5.62 -18.62 24.98
C ASP A 247 -6.82 -18.27 24.10
N ALA A 248 -7.76 -17.44 24.61
CA ALA A 248 -8.91 -17.01 23.82
C ALA A 248 -8.51 -16.03 22.71
N LEU A 249 -7.51 -15.18 22.96
CA LEU A 249 -6.94 -14.30 21.92
C LEU A 249 -6.24 -15.14 20.84
N TYR A 250 -5.45 -16.15 21.23
CA TYR A 250 -4.82 -17.08 20.28
C TYR A 250 -5.84 -17.90 19.49
N LYS A 251 -6.95 -18.33 20.11
CA LYS A 251 -8.05 -18.99 19.36
C LYS A 251 -8.70 -18.06 18.34
N MET A 252 -8.78 -16.76 18.62
CA MET A 252 -9.43 -15.78 17.76
C MET A 252 -8.53 -15.27 16.62
N PHE A 253 -7.23 -15.08 16.89
CA PHE A 253 -6.29 -14.46 15.95
C PHE A 253 -5.14 -15.37 15.49
N GLY A 254 -5.05 -16.60 16.01
CA GLY A 254 -3.93 -17.48 15.77
C GLY A 254 -2.62 -16.87 16.28
N ILE A 255 -1.53 -17.10 15.55
CA ILE A 255 -0.20 -16.57 15.89
C ILE A 255 -0.16 -15.03 15.95
N ASN A 256 -1.06 -14.33 15.24
CA ASN A 256 -1.12 -12.87 15.27
C ASN A 256 -1.57 -12.32 16.64
N ALA A 257 -2.12 -13.16 17.53
CA ALA A 257 -2.42 -12.74 18.89
C ALA A 257 -1.17 -12.30 19.65
N GLU A 258 -0.01 -12.90 19.37
CA GLU A 258 1.26 -12.55 20.01
C GLU A 258 1.61 -11.08 19.77
N ILE A 259 1.62 -10.65 18.51
CA ILE A 259 1.89 -9.26 18.11
C ILE A 259 0.88 -8.31 18.77
N LEU A 260 -0.41 -8.66 18.77
CA LEU A 260 -1.45 -7.84 19.39
C LEU A 260 -1.25 -7.68 20.90
N ILE A 261 -0.85 -8.75 21.59
CA ILE A 261 -0.56 -8.74 23.03
C ILE A 261 0.68 -7.91 23.31
N ASP A 262 1.78 -8.13 22.58
CA ASP A 262 3.03 -7.39 22.75
C ASP A 262 2.83 -5.89 22.52
N HIS A 263 2.15 -5.51 21.45
CA HIS A 263 1.81 -4.11 21.15
C HIS A 263 0.90 -3.50 22.23
N ALA A 264 -0.01 -4.28 22.85
CA ALA A 264 -0.82 -3.81 23.98
C ALA A 264 0.03 -3.47 25.21
N TRP A 265 1.19 -4.10 25.37
CA TRP A 265 2.17 -3.80 26.41
C TRP A 265 3.24 -2.78 26.01
N GLY A 266 3.26 -2.36 24.73
CA GLY A 266 4.23 -1.44 24.16
C GLY A 266 5.53 -2.12 23.70
N TYR A 267 5.53 -3.44 23.58
CA TYR A 267 6.70 -4.23 23.17
C TYR A 267 6.68 -4.49 21.67
N GLU A 268 7.85 -4.40 21.04
CA GLU A 268 8.10 -4.81 19.66
C GLU A 268 9.55 -5.29 19.59
N PRO A 269 9.78 -6.62 19.51
CA PRO A 269 11.13 -7.16 19.49
C PRO A 269 11.85 -6.93 18.15
N CYS A 270 11.09 -6.79 17.05
CA CYS A 270 11.64 -6.69 15.70
C CYS A 270 12.51 -5.45 15.52
N THR A 271 13.67 -5.66 14.92
CA THR A 271 14.66 -4.63 14.57
C THR A 271 14.79 -4.45 13.07
N ILE A 272 15.34 -3.30 12.65
CA ILE A 272 15.67 -3.07 11.24
C ILE A 272 16.64 -4.13 10.73
N ALA A 273 17.62 -4.55 11.54
CA ALA A 273 18.54 -5.62 11.19
C ALA A 273 17.84 -6.96 10.91
N GLU A 274 16.80 -7.30 11.69
CA GLU A 274 15.99 -8.51 11.46
C GLU A 274 15.13 -8.38 10.21
N ILE A 275 14.53 -7.21 9.96
CA ILE A 275 13.78 -6.93 8.73
C ILE A 275 14.69 -7.16 7.50
N LYS A 276 15.94 -6.69 7.54
CA LYS A 276 16.90 -6.85 6.43
C LYS A 276 17.39 -8.29 6.27
N LYS A 277 17.41 -9.07 7.35
CA LYS A 277 17.79 -10.50 7.33
C LYS A 277 16.65 -11.42 6.93
N TYR A 278 15.40 -10.96 7.02
CA TYR A 278 14.22 -11.76 6.72
C TYR A 278 14.27 -12.31 5.30
N LYS A 279 14.02 -13.61 5.18
CA LYS A 279 13.87 -14.30 3.90
C LYS A 279 12.51 -14.98 3.88
N PRO A 280 11.59 -14.59 2.98
CA PRO A 280 10.29 -15.22 2.88
C PRO A 280 10.44 -16.67 2.45
N LYS A 281 9.52 -17.54 2.93
CA LYS A 281 9.48 -18.95 2.55
C LYS A 281 9.17 -19.14 1.06
N SER A 282 8.30 -18.29 0.52
CA SER A 282 7.94 -18.24 -0.89
C SER A 282 7.68 -16.81 -1.32
N ASN A 283 7.90 -16.52 -2.61
CA ASN A 283 7.65 -15.22 -3.20
C ASN A 283 6.48 -15.34 -4.19
N SER A 284 5.86 -14.20 -4.51
CA SER A 284 4.88 -14.11 -5.59
C SER A 284 5.07 -12.82 -6.36
N ILE A 285 4.64 -12.82 -7.61
CA ILE A 285 4.59 -11.63 -8.46
C ILE A 285 3.24 -11.59 -9.14
N GLY A 286 2.62 -10.41 -9.16
CA GLY A 286 1.28 -10.29 -9.73
C GLY A 286 0.87 -8.85 -9.92
N GLY A 287 -0.21 -8.70 -10.67
CA GLY A 287 -0.81 -7.41 -10.99
C GLY A 287 -2.30 -7.44 -10.74
N GLY A 288 -2.80 -6.36 -10.17
CA GLY A 288 -4.23 -6.09 -10.03
C GLY A 288 -4.65 -4.90 -10.88
N GLN A 289 -5.90 -4.91 -11.30
CA GLN A 289 -6.52 -3.76 -11.94
C GLN A 289 -7.99 -3.61 -11.58
N VAL A 290 -8.39 -2.35 -11.40
CA VAL A 290 -9.78 -1.93 -11.26
C VAL A 290 -10.17 -1.23 -12.56
N LEU A 291 -11.16 -1.78 -13.25
CA LEU A 291 -11.60 -1.34 -14.56
C LEU A 291 -12.38 -0.01 -14.44
N SER A 292 -12.27 0.86 -15.44
CA SER A 292 -12.92 2.19 -15.45
C SER A 292 -14.45 2.08 -15.48
N CYS A 293 -14.98 1.11 -16.23
CA CYS A 293 -16.41 0.75 -16.29
C CYS A 293 -16.60 -0.77 -16.06
N PRO A 294 -17.84 -1.25 -15.92
CA PRO A 294 -18.14 -2.68 -15.89
C PRO A 294 -17.82 -3.33 -17.25
N TYR A 295 -17.15 -4.48 -17.24
CA TYR A 295 -16.75 -5.20 -18.44
C TYR A 295 -17.54 -6.50 -18.58
N THR A 296 -17.94 -6.86 -19.80
CA THR A 296 -18.44 -8.21 -20.09
C THR A 296 -17.31 -9.24 -19.93
N ALA A 297 -17.65 -10.52 -19.81
CA ALA A 297 -16.65 -11.59 -19.76
C ALA A 297 -15.73 -11.58 -21.00
N GLU A 298 -16.25 -11.24 -22.17
CA GLU A 298 -15.46 -11.13 -23.41
C GLU A 298 -14.41 -10.02 -23.35
N LYS A 299 -14.80 -8.80 -22.92
CA LYS A 299 -13.85 -7.70 -22.73
C LYS A 299 -12.84 -8.02 -21.62
N ALA A 300 -13.31 -8.60 -20.51
CA ALA A 300 -12.42 -9.04 -19.43
C ALA A 300 -11.41 -10.09 -19.89
N ARG A 301 -11.78 -10.99 -20.82
CA ARG A 301 -10.85 -11.98 -21.41
C ARG A 301 -9.71 -11.31 -22.17
N ILE A 302 -9.95 -10.21 -22.88
CA ILE A 302 -8.89 -9.43 -23.53
C ILE A 302 -7.93 -8.94 -22.45
N VAL A 303 -8.45 -8.31 -21.41
CA VAL A 303 -7.65 -7.76 -20.32
C VAL A 303 -6.84 -8.83 -19.57
N VAL A 304 -7.40 -10.03 -19.33
CA VAL A 304 -6.64 -11.12 -18.69
C VAL A 304 -5.51 -11.61 -19.60
N ARG A 305 -5.68 -11.61 -20.93
CA ARG A 305 -4.57 -11.91 -21.87
C ARG A 305 -3.46 -10.86 -21.79
N GLU A 306 -3.81 -9.58 -21.69
CA GLU A 306 -2.84 -8.50 -21.47
C GLU A 306 -2.08 -8.69 -20.14
N MET A 307 -2.78 -9.10 -19.07
CA MET A 307 -2.16 -9.37 -17.78
C MET A 307 -1.19 -10.56 -17.83
N VAL A 308 -1.49 -11.60 -18.61
CA VAL A 308 -0.57 -12.72 -18.84
C VAL A 308 0.71 -12.25 -19.53
N ASP A 309 0.59 -11.38 -20.53
CA ASP A 309 1.76 -10.84 -21.24
C ASP A 309 2.63 -10.00 -20.32
N SER A 310 2.02 -9.08 -19.58
CA SER A 310 2.74 -8.28 -18.59
C SER A 310 3.41 -9.14 -17.53
N LEU A 311 2.70 -10.13 -16.98
CA LEU A 311 3.22 -11.04 -15.96
C LEU A 311 4.41 -11.85 -16.49
N THR A 312 4.32 -12.34 -17.73
CA THR A 312 5.40 -13.12 -18.34
C THR A 312 6.63 -12.28 -18.63
N LEU A 313 6.45 -11.05 -19.12
CA LEU A 313 7.55 -10.10 -19.29
C LEU A 313 8.22 -9.77 -17.95
N ASP A 314 7.45 -9.59 -16.88
CA ASP A 314 7.97 -9.33 -15.53
C ASP A 314 8.76 -10.54 -14.98
N LEU A 315 8.28 -11.77 -15.21
CA LEU A 315 9.00 -12.99 -14.85
C LEU A 315 10.34 -13.07 -15.59
N ILE A 316 10.35 -12.82 -16.90
CA ILE A 316 11.57 -12.86 -17.71
C ILE A 316 12.55 -11.75 -17.31
N ASP A 317 12.06 -10.53 -17.07
CA ASP A 317 12.91 -9.40 -16.66
C ASP A 317 13.64 -9.66 -15.35
N LYS A 318 12.95 -10.33 -14.42
CA LYS A 318 13.48 -10.68 -13.10
C LYS A 318 14.18 -12.05 -13.05
N ASN A 319 14.27 -12.76 -14.18
CA ASN A 319 14.78 -14.13 -14.26
C ASN A 319 14.08 -15.09 -13.28
N LEU A 320 12.74 -15.08 -13.28
CA LEU A 320 11.91 -15.89 -12.41
C LEU A 320 11.06 -16.90 -13.20
N VAL A 321 10.71 -18.01 -12.55
CA VAL A 321 9.79 -19.05 -13.02
C VAL A 321 8.71 -19.30 -11.96
N THR A 322 7.56 -19.84 -12.36
CA THR A 322 6.43 -20.18 -11.46
C THR A 322 5.87 -21.54 -11.81
N ASN A 323 5.26 -22.22 -10.82
CA ASN A 323 4.53 -23.47 -10.99
C ASN A 323 3.02 -23.31 -10.76
N SER A 324 2.56 -22.13 -10.35
CA SER A 324 1.20 -21.93 -9.85
C SER A 324 0.71 -20.51 -10.11
N LEU A 325 -0.51 -20.41 -10.63
CA LEU A 325 -1.13 -19.15 -11.02
C LEU A 325 -2.46 -19.00 -10.28
N THR A 326 -2.74 -17.81 -9.75
CA THR A 326 -4.03 -17.47 -9.14
C THR A 326 -4.69 -16.34 -9.91
N LEU A 327 -5.94 -16.55 -10.30
CA LEU A 327 -6.78 -15.54 -10.93
C LEU A 327 -7.95 -15.21 -9.99
N MET A 328 -8.14 -13.93 -9.70
CA MET A 328 -9.28 -13.42 -8.94
C MET A 328 -10.02 -12.36 -9.74
N MET A 329 -11.34 -12.48 -9.76
CA MET A 329 -12.27 -11.68 -10.55
C MET A 329 -13.38 -11.13 -9.65
N GLY A 330 -13.40 -9.81 -9.50
CA GLY A 330 -14.46 -9.10 -8.79
C GLY A 330 -15.53 -8.62 -9.75
N TYR A 331 -16.78 -8.97 -9.47
CA TYR A 331 -17.94 -8.53 -10.23
C TYR A 331 -18.34 -7.10 -9.87
N ASP A 332 -19.05 -6.43 -10.79
CA ASP A 332 -19.58 -5.08 -10.56
C ASP A 332 -20.89 -5.12 -9.76
N ARG A 333 -21.19 -4.01 -9.08
CA ARG A 333 -22.43 -3.82 -8.31
C ARG A 333 -23.67 -3.81 -9.20
N GLU A 334 -23.54 -3.33 -10.44
CA GLU A 334 -24.69 -3.21 -11.33
C GLU A 334 -25.42 -4.55 -11.56
N ASN A 335 -24.72 -5.67 -11.38
CA ASN A 335 -25.30 -7.00 -11.47
C ASN A 335 -26.38 -7.25 -10.39
N VAL A 336 -26.19 -6.68 -9.19
CA VAL A 336 -27.18 -6.72 -8.10
C VAL A 336 -28.20 -5.62 -8.30
N ASP A 337 -27.77 -4.38 -8.59
CA ASP A 337 -28.67 -3.23 -8.74
C ASP A 337 -29.73 -3.44 -9.84
N LYS A 338 -29.35 -4.11 -10.93
CA LYS A 338 -30.26 -4.41 -12.07
C LYS A 338 -31.04 -5.70 -11.88
N GLY A 339 -30.87 -6.41 -10.76
CA GLY A 339 -31.51 -7.71 -10.50
C GLY A 339 -31.04 -8.85 -11.39
N ILE A 340 -29.88 -8.71 -12.05
CA ILE A 340 -29.31 -9.72 -12.96
C ILE A 340 -28.79 -10.93 -12.17
N TYR A 341 -28.26 -10.69 -10.97
CA TYR A 341 -27.67 -11.71 -10.11
C TYR A 341 -28.52 -11.96 -8.87
N VAL A 342 -28.96 -13.22 -8.70
CA VAL A 342 -29.63 -13.72 -7.49
C VAL A 342 -28.76 -14.84 -6.93
N GLY A 343 -27.93 -14.52 -5.94
CA GLY A 343 -26.98 -15.46 -5.36
C GLY A 343 -26.17 -14.86 -4.21
N PRO A 344 -25.13 -15.57 -3.71
CA PRO A 344 -24.33 -15.08 -2.60
C PRO A 344 -23.65 -13.74 -2.88
N THR A 345 -23.93 -12.75 -2.06
CA THR A 345 -23.32 -11.41 -2.10
C THR A 345 -22.30 -11.23 -0.98
N VAL A 346 -21.43 -10.24 -1.13
CA VAL A 346 -20.55 -9.74 -0.09
C VAL A 346 -20.69 -8.22 0.01
N ILE A 347 -20.42 -7.67 1.18
CA ILE A 347 -20.44 -6.23 1.40
C ILE A 347 -19.05 -5.66 1.07
N ASP A 348 -19.00 -4.65 0.21
CA ASP A 348 -17.77 -3.95 -0.13
C ASP A 348 -17.34 -2.96 0.98
N ASN A 349 -16.16 -2.35 0.84
CA ASN A 349 -15.63 -1.40 1.82
C ASN A 349 -16.51 -0.14 2.03
N TYR A 350 -17.52 0.07 1.19
CA TYR A 350 -18.46 1.17 1.24
C TYR A 350 -19.85 0.75 1.74
N GLY A 351 -19.99 -0.47 2.26
CA GLY A 351 -21.26 -0.97 2.78
C GLY A 351 -22.24 -1.42 1.69
N ARG A 352 -21.80 -1.62 0.45
CA ARG A 352 -22.67 -1.97 -0.68
C ARG A 352 -22.58 -3.45 -1.00
N GLU A 353 -23.72 -4.05 -1.31
CA GLU A 353 -23.77 -5.44 -1.76
C GLU A 353 -23.23 -5.59 -3.18
N ILE A 354 -22.32 -6.55 -3.37
CA ILE A 354 -21.78 -6.95 -4.66
C ILE A 354 -21.79 -8.48 -4.77
N PRO A 355 -21.83 -9.07 -5.97
CA PRO A 355 -21.73 -10.52 -6.12
C PRO A 355 -20.41 -11.03 -5.52
N LYS A 356 -20.44 -12.23 -4.93
CA LYS A 356 -19.23 -12.87 -4.40
C LYS A 356 -18.16 -12.99 -5.51
N PRO A 357 -16.91 -12.54 -5.29
CA PRO A 357 -15.85 -12.65 -6.28
C PRO A 357 -15.57 -14.10 -6.68
N ALA A 358 -15.28 -14.31 -7.97
CA ALA A 358 -14.76 -15.57 -8.46
C ALA A 358 -13.23 -15.61 -8.25
N HIS A 359 -12.72 -16.73 -7.78
CA HIS A 359 -11.29 -16.95 -7.64
C HIS A 359 -10.97 -18.41 -7.94
N GLY A 360 -9.74 -18.66 -8.39
CA GLY A 360 -9.23 -20.00 -8.53
C GLY A 360 -7.74 -20.00 -8.80
N SER A 361 -7.14 -21.19 -8.69
CA SER A 361 -5.74 -21.40 -9.00
C SER A 361 -5.58 -22.48 -10.07
N ALA A 362 -4.52 -22.36 -10.86
CA ALA A 362 -4.07 -23.32 -11.84
C ALA A 362 -2.63 -23.72 -11.51
N ASN A 363 -2.37 -25.02 -11.48
CA ASN A 363 -1.03 -25.57 -11.33
C ASN A 363 -0.48 -25.86 -12.74
N LEU A 364 0.77 -25.46 -12.99
CA LEU A 364 1.47 -25.67 -14.26
C LEU A 364 2.16 -27.04 -14.32
N GLY A 365 2.24 -27.76 -13.20
CA GLY A 365 2.88 -29.07 -13.03
C GLY A 365 4.39 -29.02 -12.93
N ARG A 366 5.00 -27.88 -13.28
CA ARG A 366 6.44 -27.64 -13.34
C ARG A 366 6.74 -26.16 -13.22
N TYR A 367 7.98 -25.82 -12.89
CA TYR A 367 8.43 -24.43 -12.92
C TYR A 367 8.74 -23.94 -14.33
N THR A 368 8.01 -22.93 -14.81
CA THR A 368 8.21 -22.36 -16.15
C THR A 368 7.93 -20.87 -16.21
N CYS A 369 8.52 -20.20 -17.21
CA CYS A 369 8.19 -18.83 -17.61
C CYS A 369 7.61 -18.76 -19.04
N SER A 370 7.23 -19.90 -19.63
CA SER A 370 6.71 -19.93 -20.99
C SER A 370 5.38 -19.19 -21.09
N GLN A 371 5.33 -18.19 -21.98
CA GLN A 371 4.15 -17.37 -22.22
C GLN A 371 2.99 -18.23 -22.71
N SER A 372 3.26 -19.16 -23.64
CA SER A 372 2.23 -20.06 -24.16
C SER A 372 1.61 -20.95 -23.08
N ALA A 373 2.44 -21.56 -22.22
CA ALA A 373 1.97 -22.43 -21.13
C ALA A 373 1.15 -21.65 -20.09
N ILE A 374 1.64 -20.46 -19.68
CA ILE A 374 0.94 -19.57 -18.75
C ILE A 374 -0.38 -19.11 -19.36
N ALA A 375 -0.39 -18.67 -20.62
CA ALA A 375 -1.60 -18.21 -21.30
C ALA A 375 -2.65 -19.31 -21.37
N GLU A 376 -2.26 -20.53 -21.76
CA GLU A 376 -3.18 -21.66 -21.82
C GLU A 376 -3.80 -21.96 -20.45
N ALA A 377 -2.98 -22.04 -19.39
CA ALA A 377 -3.44 -22.33 -18.04
C ALA A 377 -4.38 -21.25 -17.51
N VAL A 378 -4.06 -19.97 -17.71
CA VAL A 378 -4.89 -18.85 -17.24
C VAL A 378 -6.20 -18.75 -18.02
N MET A 379 -6.18 -18.97 -19.35
CA MET A 379 -7.41 -18.94 -20.15
C MET A 379 -8.35 -20.10 -19.78
N LYS A 380 -7.82 -21.32 -19.59
CA LYS A 380 -8.61 -22.45 -19.05
C LYS A 380 -9.18 -22.14 -17.67
N LEU A 381 -8.38 -21.51 -16.80
CA LEU A 381 -8.83 -21.09 -15.47
C LEU A 381 -9.94 -20.04 -15.56
N PHE A 382 -9.80 -19.04 -16.44
CA PHE A 382 -10.79 -18.01 -16.68
C PHE A 382 -12.12 -18.63 -17.11
N ASP A 383 -12.12 -19.51 -18.11
CA ASP A 383 -13.31 -20.19 -18.63
C ASP A 383 -14.01 -21.03 -17.57
N ARG A 384 -13.24 -21.63 -16.65
CA ARG A 384 -13.77 -22.44 -15.56
C ARG A 384 -14.48 -21.63 -14.48
N ILE A 385 -14.00 -20.43 -14.15
CA ILE A 385 -14.44 -19.69 -12.95
C ILE A 385 -15.27 -18.44 -13.26
N VAL A 386 -15.25 -17.93 -14.50
CA VAL A 386 -16.02 -16.74 -14.88
C VAL A 386 -17.51 -17.08 -14.99
N ASN A 387 -18.37 -16.18 -14.51
CA ASN A 387 -19.77 -16.21 -14.88
C ASN A 387 -19.99 -15.32 -16.12
N PRO A 388 -20.31 -15.90 -17.29
CA PRO A 388 -20.40 -15.13 -18.54
C PRO A 388 -21.56 -14.11 -18.55
N LYS A 389 -22.54 -14.26 -17.65
CA LYS A 389 -23.70 -13.36 -17.56
C LYS A 389 -23.42 -12.10 -16.72
N LEU A 390 -22.34 -12.09 -15.95
CA LEU A 390 -22.04 -11.00 -15.01
C LEU A 390 -20.96 -10.08 -15.57
N THR A 391 -21.07 -8.79 -15.24
CA THR A 391 -20.03 -7.82 -15.56
C THR A 391 -18.97 -7.75 -14.46
N LEU A 392 -17.73 -7.52 -14.87
CA LEU A 392 -16.54 -7.50 -14.03
C LEU A 392 -16.04 -6.08 -13.80
N LYS A 393 -15.46 -5.85 -12.63
CA LYS A 393 -14.88 -4.55 -12.22
C LYS A 393 -13.44 -4.65 -11.75
N ARG A 394 -12.99 -5.82 -11.30
CA ARG A 394 -11.63 -6.04 -10.79
C ARG A 394 -11.06 -7.34 -11.30
N LEU A 395 -9.79 -7.32 -11.69
CA LEU A 395 -9.04 -8.49 -12.13
C LEU A 395 -7.70 -8.52 -11.40
N ASN A 396 -7.30 -9.67 -10.87
CA ASN A 396 -5.97 -9.86 -10.28
C ASN A 396 -5.39 -11.18 -10.77
N LEU A 397 -4.16 -11.14 -11.26
CA LEU A 397 -3.41 -12.31 -11.71
C LEU A 397 -2.09 -12.36 -10.95
N VAL A 398 -1.79 -13.50 -10.35
CA VAL A 398 -0.59 -13.71 -9.53
C VAL A 398 0.10 -15.00 -9.95
N ALA A 399 1.39 -14.93 -10.23
CA ALA A 399 2.29 -16.06 -10.21
C ALA A 399 2.74 -16.31 -8.76
N ASN A 400 2.33 -17.44 -8.23
CA ASN A 400 2.66 -17.89 -6.88
C ASN A 400 4.01 -18.61 -6.92
N ASP A 401 4.64 -18.74 -5.75
CA ASP A 401 5.81 -19.58 -5.54
C ASP A 401 6.90 -19.35 -6.60
N VAL A 402 7.28 -18.08 -6.81
CA VAL A 402 8.28 -17.76 -7.84
C VAL A 402 9.69 -18.09 -7.36
N LEU A 403 10.46 -18.74 -8.22
CA LEU A 403 11.84 -19.13 -8.00
C LEU A 403 12.74 -18.54 -9.09
N ASP A 404 14.05 -18.56 -8.85
CA ASP A 404 15.05 -18.21 -9.87
C ASP A 404 14.94 -19.13 -11.09
N VAL A 405 15.24 -18.59 -12.27
CA VAL A 405 15.21 -19.31 -13.54
C VAL A 405 16.11 -20.55 -13.57
N SER A 406 17.09 -20.69 -12.66
CA SER A 406 17.88 -21.91 -12.49
C SER A 406 17.04 -23.15 -12.14
N TYR A 407 15.82 -22.94 -11.62
CA TYR A 407 14.85 -23.99 -11.30
C TYR A 407 13.87 -24.26 -12.45
N GLU A 408 14.11 -23.74 -13.65
CA GLU A 408 13.29 -24.02 -14.82
C GLU A 408 13.32 -25.51 -15.16
N GLU A 409 12.14 -26.13 -15.21
CA GLU A 409 11.97 -27.55 -15.48
C GLU A 409 11.44 -27.75 -16.90
N VAL A 410 12.04 -28.71 -17.60
CA VAL A 410 11.64 -29.14 -18.95
C VAL A 410 11.09 -30.54 -18.82
N ASP A 411 9.90 -30.80 -19.37
CA ASP A 411 9.37 -32.17 -19.44
C ASP A 411 9.72 -32.85 -20.78
N LEU A 412 9.48 -34.16 -20.84
CA LEU A 412 9.78 -34.98 -22.02
C LEU A 412 9.01 -34.55 -23.28
N PHE A 413 7.89 -33.86 -23.13
CA PHE A 413 7.03 -33.42 -24.25
C PHE A 413 7.26 -31.95 -24.61
N THR A 414 8.26 -31.32 -24.00
CA THR A 414 8.56 -29.92 -24.22
C THR A 414 9.33 -29.74 -25.51
N ASP A 415 8.76 -28.96 -26.42
CA ASP A 415 9.48 -28.45 -27.58
C ASP A 415 10.46 -27.35 -27.12
N VAL A 416 11.69 -27.77 -26.84
CA VAL A 416 12.77 -26.92 -26.32
C VAL A 416 13.12 -25.81 -27.30
N GLU A 417 13.16 -26.11 -28.60
CA GLU A 417 13.49 -25.11 -29.63
C GLU A 417 12.44 -24.00 -29.69
N LYS A 418 11.16 -24.37 -29.61
CA LYS A 418 10.05 -23.41 -29.57
C LYS A 418 10.10 -22.56 -28.31
N GLN A 419 10.37 -23.13 -27.15
CA GLN A 419 10.48 -22.37 -25.90
C GLN A 419 11.67 -21.41 -25.92
N GLU A 420 12.83 -21.85 -26.41
CA GLU A 420 13.98 -20.96 -26.57
C GLU A 420 13.69 -19.80 -27.52
N LYS A 421 13.01 -20.07 -28.64
CA LYS A 421 12.62 -19.03 -29.60
C LYS A 421 11.64 -18.04 -28.98
N GLU A 422 10.66 -18.52 -28.21
CA GLU A 422 9.73 -17.68 -27.45
C GLU A 422 10.48 -16.78 -26.45
N LYS A 423 11.38 -17.37 -25.66
CA LYS A 423 12.20 -16.66 -24.66
C LYS A 423 13.10 -15.60 -25.31
N LYS A 424 13.77 -15.93 -26.42
CA LYS A 424 14.60 -14.98 -27.20
C LYS A 424 13.75 -13.82 -27.72
N ARG A 425 12.56 -14.10 -28.27
CA ARG A 425 11.62 -13.07 -28.74
C ARG A 425 11.19 -12.13 -27.61
N LEU A 426 10.77 -12.67 -26.47
CA LEU A 426 10.31 -11.87 -25.32
C LEU A 426 11.44 -11.03 -24.72
N LYS A 427 12.67 -11.56 -24.67
CA LYS A 427 13.85 -10.77 -24.27
C LYS A 427 14.10 -9.60 -25.23
N ALA A 428 13.97 -9.81 -26.54
CA ALA A 428 14.10 -8.74 -27.52
C ALA A 428 13.00 -7.67 -27.36
N GLU A 429 11.75 -8.11 -27.15
CA GLU A 429 10.63 -7.22 -26.87
C GLU A 429 10.88 -6.36 -25.62
N LEU A 430 11.35 -6.98 -24.54
CA LEU A 430 11.69 -6.31 -23.28
C LEU A 430 12.78 -5.24 -23.48
N LEU A 431 13.83 -5.54 -24.26
CA LEU A 431 14.90 -4.59 -24.57
C LEU A 431 14.37 -3.37 -25.34
N ILE A 432 13.49 -3.58 -26.31
CA ILE A 432 12.85 -2.50 -27.07
C ILE A 432 11.99 -1.65 -26.13
N LYS A 433 11.15 -2.27 -25.29
CA LYS A 433 10.29 -1.56 -24.34
C LYS A 433 11.08 -0.76 -23.31
N LYS A 434 12.22 -1.28 -22.82
CA LYS A 434 13.10 -0.55 -21.90
C LYS A 434 13.75 0.67 -22.54
N ARG A 435 14.15 0.58 -23.82
CA ARG A 435 14.84 1.66 -24.52
C ARG A 435 13.91 2.73 -25.08
N PHE A 436 12.77 2.34 -25.64
CA PHE A 436 11.88 3.22 -26.38
C PHE A 436 10.52 3.46 -25.69
N GLY A 437 10.32 2.87 -24.51
CA GLY A 437 9.08 2.97 -23.73
C GLY A 437 8.15 1.77 -23.91
N LYS A 438 7.29 1.53 -22.91
CA LYS A 438 6.43 0.33 -22.85
C LYS A 438 5.46 0.17 -24.03
N ASN A 439 5.07 1.28 -24.66
CA ASN A 439 4.20 1.33 -25.84
C ASN A 439 4.94 1.26 -27.19
N ALA A 440 6.27 1.09 -27.20
CA ALA A 440 7.04 1.03 -28.45
C ALA A 440 6.69 -0.19 -29.33
N ILE A 441 6.28 -1.28 -28.70
CA ILE A 441 5.77 -2.48 -29.35
C ILE A 441 4.58 -3.00 -28.54
N ILE A 442 3.47 -3.28 -29.21
CA ILE A 442 2.23 -3.80 -28.61
C ILE A 442 1.66 -4.87 -29.53
N LYS A 443 0.83 -5.76 -28.98
CA LYS A 443 0.14 -6.77 -29.78
C LYS A 443 -1.13 -6.18 -30.36
N GLY A 444 -1.60 -6.72 -31.48
CA GLY A 444 -2.86 -6.27 -32.09
C GLY A 444 -4.08 -6.38 -31.18
N MET A 445 -4.06 -7.31 -30.20
CA MET A 445 -5.13 -7.41 -29.20
C MET A 445 -5.18 -6.20 -28.24
N ASP A 446 -4.07 -5.51 -28.03
CA ASP A 446 -3.96 -4.34 -27.14
C ASP A 446 -4.62 -3.09 -27.75
N LEU A 447 -5.05 -3.18 -29.01
CA LEU A 447 -5.79 -2.15 -29.75
C LEU A 447 -7.30 -2.47 -29.86
N GLN A 448 -7.75 -3.61 -29.33
CA GLN A 448 -9.17 -3.98 -29.34
C GLN A 448 -9.97 -3.11 -28.38
N GLU A 449 -11.27 -2.96 -28.65
CA GLU A 449 -12.16 -2.24 -27.75
C GLU A 449 -12.22 -2.94 -26.38
N GLY A 450 -11.89 -2.22 -25.31
CA GLY A 450 -11.78 -2.77 -23.96
C GLY A 450 -10.38 -3.27 -23.59
N ALA A 451 -9.39 -3.17 -24.47
CA ALA A 451 -7.98 -3.34 -24.09
C ALA A 451 -7.52 -2.20 -23.16
N THR A 452 -6.58 -2.50 -22.27
CA THR A 452 -6.08 -1.56 -21.24
C THR A 452 -4.58 -1.34 -21.29
N THR A 453 -3.82 -2.16 -22.02
CA THR A 453 -2.35 -2.15 -22.02
C THR A 453 -1.76 -0.78 -22.34
N VAL A 454 -2.28 -0.10 -23.38
CA VAL A 454 -1.73 1.18 -23.84
C VAL A 454 -1.82 2.25 -22.74
N GLU A 455 -2.97 2.34 -22.07
CA GLU A 455 -3.19 3.27 -20.95
C GLU A 455 -2.31 2.87 -19.75
N ARG A 456 -2.28 1.59 -19.39
CA ARG A 456 -1.51 1.06 -18.26
C ARG A 456 -0.01 1.26 -18.40
N ASN A 457 0.50 1.18 -19.63
CA ASN A 457 1.90 1.43 -19.93
C ASN A 457 2.34 2.87 -19.64
N GLY A 458 1.40 3.82 -19.63
CA GLY A 458 1.59 5.21 -19.21
C GLY A 458 1.38 5.45 -17.71
N GLN A 459 1.26 4.39 -16.90
CA GLN A 459 0.98 4.48 -15.47
C GLN A 459 2.11 3.88 -14.61
N ILE A 460 2.29 4.41 -13.40
CA ILE A 460 3.10 3.88 -12.31
C ILE A 460 2.18 3.70 -11.10
N GLY A 461 2.16 2.49 -10.51
CA GLY A 461 1.26 2.20 -9.38
C GLY A 461 -0.24 2.32 -9.70
N GLY A 462 -0.63 2.27 -10.98
CA GLY A 462 -2.02 2.44 -11.43
C GLY A 462 -2.49 3.90 -11.58
N HIS A 463 -1.56 4.86 -11.48
CA HIS A 463 -1.80 6.28 -11.68
C HIS A 463 -0.87 6.81 -12.77
N ARG A 464 -1.21 7.95 -13.37
CA ARG A 464 -0.43 8.56 -14.45
C ARG A 464 1.05 8.73 -14.02
N ALA A 465 1.95 8.25 -14.90
CA ALA A 465 3.39 8.26 -14.70
C ALA A 465 3.93 9.68 -14.60
#